data_AF-A0A2V9CG80-F1
#
_entry.id   AF-A0A2V9CG80-F1
#
_cell.length_a   1.000
_cell.length_b   1.000
_cell.length_c   1.000
_cell.angle_alpha   90.00
_cell.angle_beta   90.00
_cell.angle_gamma   90.00
#
_symmetry.space_group_name_H-M   'P 1'
#
loop_
_entity.id
_entity.type
_entity.pdbx_description
1 polymer ?
#
loop_
_entity_poly.entity_id
_entity_poly.type
_entity_poly.pdbx_seq_one_letter_code
_entity_poly.pdbx_strand_id
1 'polypeptide(L)'
;MKLYFLLARRVPPVPSQIVLEVSEILRCRGFRVESGIAEEMLVSPDRLASTHDLYLLKSYTALSLSLAGVLHTEGARLLNPYPGCLASRDKILA
;
A
#
# COMPACT_ATOMS: atom_id res chain seq x y z
N MET A 1 -12.80 6.14 -9.23
CA MET A 1 -11.39 6.04 -8.81
C MET A 1 -11.20 4.76 -7.99
N LYS A 2 -10.16 3.98 -8.29
CA LYS A 2 -9.76 2.73 -7.66
C LYS A 2 -8.60 3.00 -6.69
N LEU A 3 -8.80 2.64 -5.44
CA LEU A 3 -7.86 2.82 -4.34
C LEU A 3 -7.39 1.45 -3.87
N TYR A 4 -6.09 1.30 -3.65
CA TYR A 4 -5.51 0.04 -3.18
C TYR A 4 -4.73 0.24 -1.88
N PHE A 5 -5.14 -0.43 -0.80
CA PHE A 5 -4.37 -0.45 0.43
C PHE A 5 -3.35 -1.59 0.43
N LEU A 6 -2.06 -1.26 0.58
CA LEU A 6 -1.01 -2.23 0.84
C LEU A 6 -0.84 -2.40 2.36
N LEU A 7 -1.35 -3.51 2.89
CA LEU A 7 -1.54 -3.77 4.32
C LEU A 7 -0.41 -4.63 4.90
N ALA A 8 -0.19 -4.49 6.21
CA ALA A 8 0.73 -5.36 6.93
C ALA A 8 -0.03 -6.59 7.42
N ARG A 9 0.58 -7.77 7.32
CA ARG A 9 0.09 -8.97 8.03
C ARG A 9 0.10 -8.70 9.53
N ARG A 10 -1.01 -8.98 10.22
CA ARG A 10 -1.14 -8.82 11.68
C ARG A 10 -1.21 -10.18 12.37
N VAL A 11 -0.68 -10.25 13.59
CA VAL A 11 -0.75 -11.42 14.47
C VAL A 11 -1.21 -10.93 15.84
N PRO A 12 -2.42 -11.30 16.32
CA PRO A 12 -3.41 -12.15 15.64
C PRO A 12 -3.96 -11.50 14.34
N PRO A 13 -4.55 -12.29 13.42
CA PRO A 13 -5.00 -11.83 12.09
C PRO A 13 -6.30 -11.00 12.18
N VAL A 14 -6.25 -9.90 12.92
CA VAL A 14 -7.37 -8.99 13.13
C VAL A 14 -7.13 -7.72 12.30
N PRO A 15 -8.08 -7.31 11.43
CA PRO A 15 -7.94 -6.09 10.64
C PRO A 15 -7.67 -4.85 11.49
N SER A 16 -6.98 -3.87 10.91
CA SER A 16 -6.86 -2.55 11.54
C SER A 16 -8.21 -1.83 11.51
N GLN A 17 -8.73 -1.44 12.68
CA GLN A 17 -10.00 -0.72 12.77
C GLN A 17 -9.97 0.59 11.97
N ILE A 18 -8.84 1.30 12.01
CA ILE A 18 -8.64 2.52 11.21
C ILE A 18 -8.76 2.21 9.71
N VAL A 19 -8.15 1.12 9.23
CA VAL A 19 -8.24 0.74 7.81
C VAL A 19 -9.68 0.37 7.44
N LEU A 20 -10.39 -0.36 8.30
CA LEU A 20 -11.79 -0.71 8.07
C LEU A 20 -12.68 0.53 7.96
N GLU A 21 -12.59 1.43 8.94
CA GLU A 21 -13.40 2.65 9.00
C GLU A 21 -13.10 3.58 7.82
N VAL A 22 -11.83 3.82 7.51
CA VAL A 22 -11.43 4.64 6.36
C VAL A 22 -11.91 4.01 5.05
N SER A 23 -11.78 2.68 4.91
CA SER A 23 -12.27 1.98 3.71
C SER A 23 -13.77 2.15 3.55
N GLU A 24 -14.53 2.09 4.64
CA GLU A 24 -15.98 2.28 4.61
C GLU A 24 -16.37 3.70 4.23
N ILE A 25 -15.75 4.71 4.84
CA ILE A 25 -15.94 6.12 4.49
C ILE A 25 -15.66 6.35 3.00
N LEU A 26 -14.57 5.77 2.46
CA LEU A 26 -14.21 5.91 1.05
C LEU A 26 -15.22 5.20 0.12
N ARG A 27 -15.69 4.01 0.49
CA ARG A 27 -16.73 3.30 -0.28
C ARG A 27 -18.04 4.06 -0.29
N CYS A 28 -18.48 4.59 0.85
CA CYS A 28 -19.66 5.44 0.96
C CYS A 28 -19.58 6.70 0.08
N ARG A 29 -18.36 7.19 -0.19
CA ARG A 29 -18.09 8.31 -1.12
C ARG A 29 -17.97 7.89 -2.58
N GLY A 30 -18.23 6.63 -2.93
CA GLY A 30 -18.22 6.12 -4.30
C GLY A 30 -16.86 5.65 -4.82
N PHE A 31 -15.84 5.51 -3.96
CA PHE A 31 -14.55 4.96 -4.36
C PHE A 31 -14.58 3.43 -4.38
N ARG A 32 -13.87 2.82 -5.35
CA ARG A 32 -13.60 1.38 -5.32
C ARG A 32 -12.37 1.15 -4.44
N VAL A 33 -12.52 0.38 -3.38
CA VAL A 33 -11.45 0.16 -2.38
C VAL A 33 -11.10 -1.31 -2.31
N GLU A 34 -9.88 -1.61 -2.74
CA GLU A 34 -9.24 -2.93 -2.69
C GLU A 34 -8.06 -2.90 -1.71
N SER A 35 -7.62 -4.08 -1.28
CA SER A 35 -6.47 -4.20 -0.38
C SER A 35 -5.75 -5.52 -0.57
N GLY A 36 -4.47 -5.55 -0.25
CA GLY A 36 -3.71 -6.80 -0.16
C GLY A 36 -2.56 -6.69 0.82
N ILE A 37 -2.01 -7.85 1.16
CA ILE A 37 -0.86 -7.99 2.04
C ILE A 37 0.29 -8.48 1.15
N ALA A 38 1.42 -7.78 1.17
CA ALA A 38 2.55 -8.09 0.30
C ALA A 38 3.00 -9.56 0.43
N GLU A 39 3.01 -10.08 1.66
CA GLU A 39 3.38 -11.46 1.99
C GLU A 39 2.32 -12.52 1.60
N GLU A 40 1.20 -12.12 0.98
CA GLU A 40 0.13 -13.00 0.47
C GLU A 40 0.00 -12.91 -1.06
N MET A 41 0.78 -12.03 -1.69
CA MET A 41 0.70 -11.76 -3.12
C MET A 41 1.73 -12.60 -3.87
N LEU A 42 1.27 -13.32 -4.91
CA LEU A 42 2.16 -13.91 -5.90
C LEU A 42 2.29 -12.93 -7.08
N VAL A 43 3.37 -12.16 -7.07
CA VAL A 43 3.62 -11.12 -8.08
C VAL A 43 5.01 -11.27 -8.69
N SER A 44 5.06 -11.16 -10.02
CA SER A 44 6.31 -11.04 -10.77
C SER A 44 6.65 -9.55 -10.86
N PRO A 45 7.79 -9.08 -10.33
CA PRO A 45 8.12 -7.65 -10.33
C PRO A 45 8.13 -7.03 -11.73
N ASP A 46 8.59 -7.76 -12.75
CA ASP A 46 8.61 -7.39 -14.17
C ASP A 46 7.21 -7.26 -14.80
N ARG A 47 6.17 -7.76 -14.13
CA ARG A 47 4.78 -7.73 -14.61
C ARG A 47 3.86 -6.91 -13.71
N LEU A 48 4.41 -6.29 -12.67
CA LEU A 48 3.62 -5.54 -11.70
C LEU A 48 3.28 -4.17 -12.28
N ALA A 49 2.14 -4.08 -12.97
CA ALA A 49 1.66 -2.81 -13.52
C ALA A 49 0.82 -2.02 -12.51
N SER A 50 0.85 -0.69 -12.63
CA SER A 50 -0.07 0.20 -11.92
C SER A 50 -1.50 0.07 -12.48
N THR A 51 -2.37 -0.61 -11.75
CA THR A 51 -3.77 -0.89 -12.12
C THR A 51 -4.79 -0.06 -11.35
N HIS A 52 -4.32 0.71 -10.36
CA HIS A 52 -5.13 1.54 -9.48
C HIS A 52 -4.72 3.01 -9.59
N ASP A 53 -5.66 3.90 -9.27
CA ASP A 53 -5.44 5.35 -9.37
C ASP A 53 -4.62 5.90 -8.21
N LEU A 54 -4.63 5.23 -7.05
CA LEU A 54 -3.86 5.57 -5.86
C LEU A 54 -3.59 4.32 -5.00
N TYR A 55 -2.33 4.15 -4.62
CA TYR A 55 -1.88 3.12 -3.69
C TYR A 55 -1.61 3.72 -2.31
N LEU A 56 -2.26 3.20 -1.26
CA LEU A 56 -2.11 3.64 0.12
C LEU A 56 -1.20 2.68 0.88
N LEU A 57 -0.04 3.17 1.30
CA LEU A 57 0.95 2.38 2.03
C LEU A 57 0.59 2.32 3.51
N LYS A 58 0.12 1.16 3.96
CA LYS A 58 -0.19 0.88 5.38
C LYS A 58 0.67 -0.22 5.99
N SER A 59 1.62 -0.76 5.23
CA SER A 59 2.70 -1.61 5.69
C SER A 59 4.05 -0.95 5.45
N TYR A 60 5.00 -1.27 6.33
CA TYR A 60 6.40 -0.85 6.25
C TYR A 60 7.34 -2.05 6.33
N THR A 61 6.85 -3.25 5.99
CA THR A 61 7.72 -4.42 5.84
C THR A 61 8.64 -4.21 4.64
N ALA A 62 9.82 -4.84 4.66
CA ALA A 62 10.78 -4.72 3.56
C ALA A 62 10.16 -5.15 2.21
N LEU A 63 9.36 -6.23 2.20
CA LEU A 63 8.66 -6.68 1.00
C LEU A 63 7.61 -5.66 0.53
N SER A 64 6.80 -5.10 1.44
CA SER A 64 5.84 -4.05 1.09
C SER A 64 6.51 -2.81 0.51
N LEU A 65 7.64 -2.38 1.07
CA LEU A 65 8.40 -1.25 0.54
C LEU A 65 9.05 -1.59 -0.81
N SER A 66 9.47 -2.84 -1.02
CA SER A 66 10.01 -3.28 -2.31
C SER A 66 8.94 -3.24 -3.40
N LEU A 67 7.73 -3.77 -3.13
CA LEU A 67 6.60 -3.67 -4.06
C LEU A 67 6.18 -2.22 -4.32
N ALA A 68 6.16 -1.38 -3.28
CA ALA A 68 5.89 0.05 -3.43
C ALA A 68 6.94 0.75 -4.30
N GLY A 69 8.21 0.33 -4.22
CA GLY A 69 9.29 0.81 -5.08
C GLY A 69 9.06 0.45 -6.55
N VAL A 70 8.68 -0.79 -6.84
CA VAL A 70 8.32 -1.22 -8.22
C VAL A 70 7.12 -0.42 -8.74
N LEU A 71 6.07 -0.27 -7.94
CA LEU A 71 4.92 0.55 -8.31
C LEU A 71 5.33 2.02 -8.56
N HIS A 72 6.22 2.56 -7.75
CA HIS A 72 6.73 3.92 -7.91
C HIS A 72 7.50 4.07 -9.24
N THR A 73 8.36 3.11 -9.59
CA THR A 73 9.10 3.14 -10.87
C THR A 73 8.18 3.04 -12.08
N GLU A 74 7.05 2.35 -11.94
CA GLU A 74 5.97 2.29 -12.95
C GLU A 74 5.09 3.56 -12.99
N GLY A 75 5.42 4.59 -12.22
CA GLY A 75 4.68 5.86 -12.19
C GLY A 75 3.38 5.80 -11.38
N ALA A 76 3.19 4.78 -10.53
CA ALA A 76 2.02 4.71 -9.66
C ALA A 76 2.00 5.87 -8.66
N ARG A 77 0.80 6.38 -8.39
CA ARG A 77 0.58 7.38 -7.34
C ARG A 77 0.51 6.68 -5.99
N LEU A 78 1.38 7.06 -5.07
CA LEU A 78 1.48 6.46 -3.74
C LEU A 78 1.19 7.49 -2.65
N LEU A 79 0.46 7.08 -1.61
CA LEU A 79 0.21 7.84 -0.40
C LEU A 79 0.69 7.04 0.82
N ASN A 80 1.74 7.46 1.52
CA ASN A 80 2.60 8.61 1.24
C ASN A 80 3.53 8.36 0.02
N PRO A 81 4.12 9.41 -0.59
CA PRO A 81 5.08 9.24 -1.68
C PRO A 81 6.24 8.31 -1.27
N TYR A 82 6.63 7.41 -2.17
CA TYR A 82 7.59 6.35 -1.87
C TYR A 82 8.93 6.85 -1.27
N PRO A 83 9.60 7.89 -1.83
CA PRO A 83 10.83 8.40 -1.23
C PRO A 83 10.65 8.86 0.22
N GLY A 84 9.51 9.48 0.54
CA GLY A 84 9.19 9.91 1.90
C GLY A 84 8.98 8.73 2.85
N CYS A 85 8.38 7.64 2.37
CA CYS A 85 8.25 6.39 3.14
C CYS A 85 9.61 5.73 3.44
N LEU A 86 10.53 5.72 2.47
CA LEU A 86 11.89 5.21 2.70
C LEU A 86 12.66 6.06 3.71
N ALA A 87 12.67 7.39 3.49
CA ALA A 87 13.38 8.31 4.38
C ALA A 87 12.86 8.21 5.83
N SER A 88 11.55 8.18 6.01
CA SER A 88 10.93 8.07 7.35
C SER A 88 11.24 6.75 8.07
N ARG A 89 11.67 5.73 7.34
CA ARG A 89 12.04 4.42 7.90
C ARG A 89 13.50 4.37 8.34
N ASP A 90 14.34 5.16 7.68
CA ASP A 90 15.76 5.28 7.98
C ASP A 90 15.99 6.35 9.05
N LYS A 91 16.31 5.91 10.28
CA LYS A 91 16.56 6.80 11.41
C LYS A 91 17.87 7.59 11.31
N ILE A 92 18.72 7.29 10.33
CA ILE A 92 19.92 8.09 10.04
C ILE A 92 19.55 9.28 9.17
N LEU A 93 18.59 9.10 8.27
CA LEU A 93 18.12 10.14 7.35
C LEU A 93 16.98 10.99 7.93
N ALA A 94 16.17 10.45 8.85
CA ALA A 94 14.99 11.09 9.44
C ALA A 94 15.30 11.97 10.67
#